data_AF-W6YMB3-F1
#
_entry.id   AF-W6YMB3-F1
#
_cell.length_a   1.000
_cell.length_b   1.000
_cell.length_c   1.000
_cell.angle_alpha   90.00
_cell.angle_beta   90.00
_cell.angle_gamma   90.00
#
_symmetry.space_group_name_H-M   'P 1'
#
loop_
_entity.id
_entity.type
_entity.pdbx_description
1 polymer ?
#
loop_
_entity_poly.entity_id
_entity_poly.type
_entity_poly.pdbx_seq_one_letter_code
_entity_poly.pdbx_strand_id
1 'polypeptide(L)'
;MHYTTTAFLALLAGTTSAAVGDWQQCGGIGWSGQTTCNSGLGCVKINEYYSQCQPGAAPAPSPTPTPTPTPSAPSNSTPSEPAASSVPGGTGPGTTLQAGYYWIRAVAAPNFHKYIQTNPLYSTGLALLGDHTTAGQLQVVSGQLVQLISAPGAPVKLLYANVSPERVINNMSLAVTFSETKNTYGTFAWGGDDLQWTSTDVTRPNKSAWYVCTGQKLYINLGNYLYQTPSGCADQTIHYYNDKTANA
;
A
#
# COMPACT_ATOMS: atom_id res chain seq x y z
N MET A 1 72.91 14.80 -21.24
CA MET A 1 72.19 13.59 -21.68
C MET A 1 71.04 13.38 -20.71
N HIS A 2 69.84 13.80 -21.10
CA HIS A 2 68.66 13.84 -20.24
C HIS A 2 67.91 12.51 -20.32
N TYR A 3 67.64 11.92 -19.15
CA TYR A 3 66.80 10.73 -18.98
C TYR A 3 65.32 11.14 -19.08
N THR A 4 64.57 10.53 -19.98
CA THR A 4 63.11 10.67 -20.07
C THR A 4 62.44 9.34 -19.70
N THR A 5 61.85 9.31 -18.51
CA THR A 5 61.02 8.21 -18.01
C THR A 5 59.59 8.42 -18.48
N THR A 6 59.08 7.55 -19.35
CA THR A 6 57.66 7.54 -19.76
C THR A 6 56.84 6.70 -18.79
N ALA A 7 55.91 7.35 -18.08
CA ALA A 7 54.90 6.69 -17.26
C ALA A 7 53.62 6.47 -18.10
N PHE A 8 53.23 5.22 -18.31
CA PHE A 8 51.95 4.85 -18.91
C PHE A 8 50.85 4.90 -17.85
N LEU A 9 49.85 5.76 -18.05
CA LEU A 9 48.65 5.86 -17.22
C LEU A 9 47.54 5.01 -17.86
N ALA A 10 47.23 3.85 -17.28
CA ALA A 10 46.13 3.01 -17.73
C ALA A 10 44.79 3.51 -17.14
N LEU A 11 43.89 4.01 -17.99
CA LEU A 11 42.51 4.32 -17.62
C LEU A 11 41.68 3.03 -17.57
N LEU A 12 41.19 2.66 -16.39
CA LEU A 12 40.13 1.66 -16.21
C LEU A 12 38.77 2.31 -16.48
N ALA A 13 38.17 2.00 -17.63
CA ALA A 13 36.77 2.34 -17.91
C ALA A 13 35.85 1.36 -17.17
N GLY A 14 35.33 1.76 -16.01
CA GLY A 14 34.27 1.03 -15.33
C GLY A 14 32.95 1.19 -16.07
N THR A 15 32.40 0.11 -16.63
CA THR A 15 31.03 0.09 -17.15
C THR A 15 30.06 0.08 -15.96
N THR A 16 29.58 1.25 -15.56
CA THR A 16 28.48 1.35 -14.61
C THR A 16 27.18 0.97 -15.33
N SER A 17 26.66 -0.23 -15.07
CA SER A 17 25.29 -0.60 -15.47
C SER A 17 24.30 0.26 -14.70
N ALA A 18 23.88 1.37 -15.29
CA ALA A 18 22.96 2.33 -14.70
C ALA A 18 21.51 1.82 -14.77
N ALA A 19 21.03 1.23 -13.68
CA ALA A 19 19.70 0.63 -13.57
C ALA A 19 18.57 1.51 -14.15
N VAL A 20 17.63 0.84 -14.80
CA VAL A 20 16.55 1.43 -15.59
C VAL A 20 15.58 2.19 -14.68
N GLY A 21 15.36 3.46 -15.03
CA GLY A 21 14.48 4.37 -14.30
C GLY A 21 13.01 4.00 -14.39
N ASP A 22 12.20 4.70 -13.60
CA ASP A 22 10.77 4.47 -13.56
C ASP A 22 10.12 4.68 -14.94
N TRP A 23 9.18 3.80 -15.28
CA TRP A 23 8.45 3.74 -16.55
C TRP A 23 9.31 3.58 -17.82
N GLN A 24 10.61 3.28 -17.68
CA GLN A 24 11.51 3.06 -18.82
C GLN A 24 11.47 1.61 -19.31
N GLN A 25 11.82 1.39 -20.58
CA GLN A 25 11.87 0.05 -21.15
C GLN A 25 12.99 -0.77 -20.49
N CYS A 26 12.64 -1.95 -20.01
CA CYS A 26 13.54 -2.91 -19.37
C CYS A 26 13.53 -4.28 -20.06
N GLY A 27 12.81 -4.43 -21.16
CA GLY A 27 12.75 -5.70 -21.88
C GLY A 27 11.81 -5.67 -23.06
N GLY A 28 11.70 -6.83 -23.71
CA GLY A 28 10.91 -7.04 -24.94
C GLY A 28 11.76 -7.63 -26.07
N ILE A 29 11.09 -8.27 -27.02
CA ILE A 29 11.72 -8.81 -28.22
C ILE A 29 12.45 -7.68 -28.96
N GLY A 30 13.76 -7.84 -29.17
CA GLY A 30 14.63 -6.87 -29.84
C GLY A 30 15.24 -5.79 -28.94
N TRP A 31 14.93 -5.76 -27.64
CA TRP A 31 15.54 -4.82 -26.69
C TRP A 31 16.98 -5.24 -26.36
N SER A 32 17.96 -4.36 -26.64
CA SER A 32 19.38 -4.54 -26.31
C SER A 32 19.87 -3.65 -25.15
N GLY A 33 18.96 -2.86 -24.56
CA GLY A 33 19.25 -1.99 -23.42
C GLY A 33 19.29 -2.73 -22.09
N GLN A 34 19.40 -1.97 -21.01
CA GLN A 34 19.43 -2.57 -19.67
C GLN A 34 18.09 -3.20 -19.30
N THR A 35 18.14 -4.26 -18.48
CA THR A 35 16.96 -5.03 -18.07
C THR A 35 16.66 -4.94 -16.58
N THR A 36 17.59 -4.41 -15.79
CA THR A 36 17.45 -4.25 -14.34
C THR A 36 16.88 -2.90 -14.02
N CYS A 37 15.73 -2.86 -13.33
CA CYS A 37 15.14 -1.63 -12.85
C CYS A 37 15.81 -1.11 -11.57
N ASN A 38 15.68 0.19 -11.30
CA ASN A 38 16.08 0.77 -10.02
C ASN A 38 15.40 0.07 -8.82
N SER A 39 16.02 0.17 -7.66
CA SER A 39 15.50 -0.41 -6.41
C SER A 39 14.05 0.02 -6.16
N GLY A 40 13.18 -0.93 -5.82
CA GLY A 40 11.74 -0.70 -5.61
C GLY A 40 10.88 -0.77 -6.88
N LEU A 41 11.49 -0.93 -8.05
CA LEU A 41 10.82 -1.14 -9.33
C LEU A 41 10.97 -2.59 -9.81
N GLY A 42 9.99 -3.09 -10.56
CA GLY A 42 10.08 -4.37 -11.26
C GLY A 42 9.85 -4.22 -12.74
N CYS A 43 10.52 -5.06 -13.53
CA CYS A 43 10.33 -5.09 -14.98
C CYS A 43 9.06 -5.88 -15.32
N VAL A 44 7.99 -5.17 -15.67
CA VAL A 44 6.68 -5.77 -15.99
C VAL A 44 6.51 -5.84 -17.49
N LYS A 45 6.18 -7.04 -18.00
CA LYS A 45 5.87 -7.24 -19.41
C LYS A 45 4.52 -6.60 -19.75
N ILE A 46 4.51 -5.64 -20.66
CA ILE A 46 3.28 -5.03 -21.19
C ILE A 46 2.83 -5.74 -22.46
N ASN A 47 3.78 -6.04 -23.35
CA ASN A 47 3.56 -6.88 -24.52
C ASN A 47 4.86 -7.61 -24.89
N GLU A 48 4.87 -8.37 -26.00
CA GLU A 48 6.04 -9.16 -26.41
C GLU A 48 7.26 -8.31 -26.74
N TYR A 49 7.08 -7.10 -27.26
CA TYR A 49 8.15 -6.19 -27.69
C TYR A 49 8.51 -5.14 -26.64
N TYR A 50 7.75 -5.03 -25.56
CA TYR A 50 7.90 -3.98 -24.56
C TYR A 50 7.60 -4.47 -23.14
N SER A 51 8.62 -4.37 -22.28
CA SER A 51 8.53 -4.53 -20.84
C SER A 51 9.03 -3.24 -20.17
N GLN A 52 8.39 -2.84 -19.08
CA GLN A 52 8.56 -1.54 -18.46
C GLN A 52 8.91 -1.66 -16.98
N CYS A 53 9.84 -0.85 -16.49
CA CYS A 53 10.08 -0.74 -15.05
C CYS A 53 8.90 -0.04 -14.39
N GLN A 54 8.18 -0.75 -13.53
CA GLN A 54 7.04 -0.22 -12.79
C GLN A 54 7.29 -0.28 -11.28
N PRO A 55 6.89 0.74 -10.52
CA PRO A 55 7.04 0.73 -9.07
C PRO A 55 6.17 -0.33 -8.41
N GLY A 56 6.68 -0.95 -7.34
CA GLY A 56 5.95 -1.98 -6.60
C GLY A 56 5.94 -3.37 -7.24
N ALA A 57 6.48 -3.51 -8.46
CA ALA A 57 6.66 -4.80 -9.12
C ALA A 57 8.02 -5.47 -8.82
N ALA A 58 8.84 -4.86 -7.95
CA ALA A 58 10.15 -5.38 -7.59
C ALA A 58 10.02 -6.82 -7.07
N PRO A 59 10.80 -7.78 -7.60
CA PRO A 59 10.79 -9.13 -7.06
C PRO A 59 11.15 -9.09 -5.57
N ALA A 60 10.36 -9.74 -4.73
CA ALA A 60 10.72 -9.92 -3.32
C ALA A 60 12.10 -10.61 -3.23
N PRO A 61 13.00 -10.19 -2.33
CA PRO A 61 14.27 -10.87 -2.16
C PRO A 61 14.04 -12.34 -1.77
N SER A 62 14.65 -13.25 -2.51
CA SER A 62 14.65 -14.67 -2.19
C SER A 62 15.42 -14.90 -0.87
N PRO A 63 14.87 -15.62 0.13
CA PRO A 63 15.59 -15.86 1.38
C PRO A 63 16.78 -16.80 1.17
N THR A 64 17.94 -16.41 1.71
CA THR A 64 19.16 -17.23 1.81
C THR A 64 18.88 -18.51 2.63
N PRO A 65 19.25 -19.71 2.15
CA PRO A 65 19.02 -20.94 2.88
C PRO A 65 19.94 -21.02 4.11
N THR A 66 19.35 -21.14 5.30
CA THR A 66 20.04 -21.45 6.57
C THR A 66 19.60 -22.85 7.01
N PRO A 67 20.50 -23.70 7.52
CA PRO A 67 20.23 -25.12 7.69
C PRO A 67 19.15 -25.43 8.73
N THR A 68 18.37 -26.45 8.39
CA THR A 68 17.22 -27.03 9.09
C THR A 68 17.53 -27.54 10.50
N PRO A 69 16.74 -27.16 11.51
CA PRO A 69 16.38 -28.06 12.59
C PRO A 69 14.99 -28.70 12.33
N THR A 70 14.89 -29.95 12.77
CA THR A 70 13.83 -30.96 12.61
C THR A 70 12.42 -30.50 13.02
N PRO A 71 11.34 -31.03 12.40
CA PRO A 71 10.01 -30.42 12.38
C PRO A 71 9.22 -30.65 13.67
N SER A 72 8.63 -29.57 14.19
CA SER A 72 7.39 -29.62 14.96
C SER A 72 6.25 -29.10 14.07
N ALA A 73 5.18 -29.88 13.98
CA ALA A 73 4.09 -29.75 13.03
C ALA A 73 3.57 -28.30 12.81
N PRO A 74 3.46 -27.81 11.57
CA PRO A 74 2.70 -26.61 11.28
C PRO A 74 1.21 -26.95 11.16
N SER A 75 0.38 -26.24 11.92
CA SER A 75 -1.04 -26.09 11.60
C SER A 75 -1.17 -25.37 10.26
N ASN A 76 -1.76 -26.04 9.28
CA ASN A 76 -2.20 -25.43 8.04
C ASN A 76 -3.18 -24.29 8.35
N SER A 77 -2.75 -23.05 8.16
CA SER A 77 -3.64 -21.93 7.88
C SER A 77 -3.24 -21.34 6.54
N THR A 78 -3.91 -21.82 5.50
CA THR A 78 -4.02 -21.15 4.21
C THR A 78 -4.41 -19.68 4.44
N PRO A 79 -3.83 -18.68 3.76
CA PRO A 79 -4.37 -17.34 3.74
C PRO A 79 -5.76 -17.41 3.09
N SER A 80 -6.81 -17.47 3.90
CA SER A 80 -8.18 -17.31 3.42
C SER A 80 -8.38 -15.84 3.08
N GLU A 81 -8.70 -15.60 1.80
CA GLU A 81 -9.29 -14.35 1.34
C GLU A 81 -10.41 -13.90 2.31
N PRO A 82 -10.51 -12.60 2.66
CA PRO A 82 -11.51 -12.13 3.59
C PRO A 82 -12.93 -12.47 3.10
N ALA A 83 -13.63 -13.35 3.82
CA ALA A 83 -15.00 -13.70 3.50
C ALA A 83 -15.92 -12.49 3.78
N ALA A 84 -16.70 -12.08 2.77
CA ALA A 84 -17.66 -10.97 2.82
C ALA A 84 -18.95 -11.30 3.61
N SER A 85 -18.79 -11.87 4.80
CA SER A 85 -19.90 -12.18 5.71
C SER A 85 -20.14 -11.04 6.69
N SER A 86 -21.33 -11.03 7.28
CA SER A 86 -21.85 -10.05 8.24
C SER A 86 -20.79 -9.46 9.18
N VAL A 87 -21.00 -8.19 9.60
CA VAL A 87 -20.13 -7.48 10.55
C VAL A 87 -19.70 -8.41 11.69
N PRO A 88 -18.40 -8.66 11.86
CA PRO A 88 -17.90 -9.48 12.95
C PRO A 88 -18.21 -8.84 14.31
N GLY A 89 -18.47 -9.68 15.31
CA GLY A 89 -18.45 -9.22 16.70
C GLY A 89 -17.05 -8.77 17.11
N GLY A 90 -16.95 -7.94 18.15
CA GLY A 90 -15.64 -7.53 18.65
C GLY A 90 -15.76 -6.79 19.96
N THR A 91 -14.69 -6.87 20.75
CA THR A 91 -14.53 -6.16 22.03
C THR A 91 -13.51 -5.03 21.94
N GLY A 92 -12.88 -4.84 20.77
CA GLY A 92 -11.90 -3.78 20.50
C GLY A 92 -12.56 -2.42 20.19
N PRO A 93 -11.78 -1.34 20.06
CA PRO A 93 -10.36 -1.40 19.70
C PRO A 93 -9.41 -1.44 20.90
N GLY A 94 -8.47 -2.38 20.83
CA GLY A 94 -7.32 -2.52 21.72
C GLY A 94 -6.10 -2.94 20.92
N THR A 95 -5.00 -3.33 21.57
CA THR A 95 -3.74 -3.69 20.89
C THR A 95 -3.72 -5.08 20.27
N THR A 96 -4.74 -5.91 20.56
CA THR A 96 -4.88 -7.26 20.00
C THR A 96 -5.99 -7.29 18.96
N LEU A 97 -5.67 -7.85 17.79
CA LEU A 97 -6.59 -7.95 16.67
C LEU A 97 -7.79 -8.82 17.03
N GLN A 98 -8.99 -8.28 16.83
CA GLN A 98 -10.25 -9.01 17.00
C GLN A 98 -10.49 -9.92 15.80
N ALA A 99 -11.09 -11.09 16.06
CA ALA A 99 -11.40 -12.04 14.99
C ALA A 99 -12.29 -11.40 13.92
N GLY A 100 -11.93 -11.57 12.65
CA GLY A 100 -12.64 -10.99 11.52
C GLY A 100 -12.34 -9.52 11.24
N TYR A 101 -11.44 -8.88 11.98
CA TYR A 101 -10.92 -7.55 11.68
C TYR A 101 -9.47 -7.63 11.19
N TYR A 102 -9.00 -6.53 10.59
CA TYR A 102 -7.65 -6.34 10.14
C TYR A 102 -7.09 -5.02 10.63
N TRP A 103 -5.78 -4.97 10.84
CA TRP A 103 -5.05 -3.72 10.74
C TRP A 103 -4.96 -3.34 9.27
N ILE A 104 -5.04 -2.06 8.92
CA ILE A 104 -4.88 -1.62 7.54
C ILE A 104 -3.78 -0.57 7.49
N ARG A 105 -2.74 -0.76 6.68
CA ARG A 105 -1.52 0.06 6.71
C ARG A 105 -0.94 0.35 5.34
N ALA A 106 -0.17 1.43 5.25
CA ALA A 106 0.67 1.70 4.09
C ALA A 106 1.91 0.80 4.09
N VAL A 107 2.31 0.38 2.88
CA VAL A 107 3.45 -0.53 2.64
C VAL A 107 4.62 0.14 1.92
N ALA A 108 4.57 1.47 1.76
CA ALA A 108 5.65 2.23 1.13
C ALA A 108 6.01 3.50 1.93
N ALA A 109 7.24 3.96 1.78
CA ALA A 109 7.66 5.26 2.29
C ALA A 109 6.82 6.39 1.64
N PRO A 110 6.63 7.54 2.32
CA PRO A 110 7.09 7.87 3.66
C PRO A 110 6.19 7.33 4.79
N ASN A 111 5.10 6.65 4.46
CA ASN A 111 4.08 6.20 5.43
C ASN A 111 4.19 4.73 5.79
N PHE A 112 5.35 4.12 5.55
CA PHE A 112 5.56 2.70 5.81
C PHE A 112 5.17 2.36 7.26
N HIS A 113 4.34 1.34 7.43
CA HIS A 113 3.79 0.92 8.72
C HIS A 113 3.00 2.00 9.48
N LYS A 114 2.40 2.95 8.74
CA LYS A 114 1.35 3.81 9.28
C LYS A 114 -0.03 3.23 8.96
N TYR A 115 -0.91 3.26 9.96
CA TYR A 115 -2.17 2.51 9.98
C TYR A 115 -3.38 3.44 9.85
N ILE A 116 -4.43 2.98 9.17
CA ILE A 116 -5.70 3.71 9.13
C ILE A 116 -6.23 3.90 10.54
N GLN A 117 -6.57 5.14 10.86
CA GLN A 117 -7.21 5.53 12.10
C GLN A 117 -8.11 6.76 11.89
N THR A 118 -8.80 7.14 12.96
CA THR A 118 -9.67 8.32 12.99
C THR A 118 -9.06 9.45 13.81
N ASN A 119 -9.40 10.68 13.45
CA ASN A 119 -9.10 11.86 14.27
C ASN A 119 -10.36 12.72 14.45
N PRO A 120 -10.87 12.87 15.69
CA PRO A 120 -10.40 12.22 16.93
C PRO A 120 -10.48 10.70 16.90
N LEU A 121 -9.66 10.01 17.70
CA LEU A 121 -9.65 8.55 17.74
C LEU A 121 -11.03 8.00 18.10
N TYR A 122 -11.47 6.99 17.34
CA TYR A 122 -12.70 6.22 17.53
C TYR A 122 -13.98 7.06 17.47
N SER A 123 -13.92 8.22 16.80
CA SER A 123 -15.04 9.15 16.66
C SER A 123 -15.21 9.57 15.19
N THR A 124 -16.39 10.10 14.85
CA THR A 124 -16.64 10.73 13.55
C THR A 124 -15.58 11.81 13.30
N GLY A 125 -14.93 11.76 12.14
CA GLY A 125 -13.81 12.63 11.85
C GLY A 125 -13.00 12.24 10.62
N LEU A 126 -11.78 12.75 10.55
CA LEU A 126 -10.90 12.53 9.40
C LEU A 126 -10.34 11.10 9.40
N ALA A 127 -10.23 10.49 8.21
CA ALA A 127 -9.43 9.29 8.03
C ALA A 127 -7.96 9.69 7.86
N LEU A 128 -7.07 9.11 8.65
CA LEU A 128 -5.63 9.39 8.62
C LEU A 128 -4.80 8.10 8.58
N LEU A 129 -3.52 8.20 8.21
CA LEU A 129 -2.52 7.18 8.54
C LEU A 129 -1.67 7.58 9.76
N GLY A 130 -1.79 6.81 10.83
CA GLY A 130 -1.14 7.06 12.12
C GLY A 130 -0.20 5.97 12.59
N ASP A 131 0.24 6.09 13.84
CA ASP A 131 1.13 5.13 14.45
C ASP A 131 0.44 3.79 14.78
N HIS A 132 1.21 2.70 14.78
CA HIS A 132 0.73 1.35 15.10
C HIS A 132 0.04 1.25 16.48
N THR A 133 0.42 2.09 17.44
CA THR A 133 -0.16 2.12 18.79
C THR A 133 -1.63 2.56 18.83
N THR A 134 -2.10 3.27 17.81
CA THR A 134 -3.47 3.79 17.69
C THR A 134 -4.17 3.26 16.43
N ALA A 135 -3.64 2.19 15.85
CA ALA A 135 -4.17 1.55 14.65
C ALA A 135 -5.65 1.17 14.82
N GLY A 136 -6.46 1.54 13.85
CA GLY A 136 -7.84 1.07 13.77
C GLY A 136 -7.89 -0.42 13.46
N GLN A 137 -8.94 -1.08 13.94
CA GLN A 137 -9.31 -2.43 13.53
C GLN A 137 -10.48 -2.32 12.57
N LEU A 138 -10.25 -2.73 11.32
CA LEU A 138 -11.17 -2.47 10.21
C LEU A 138 -11.50 -3.74 9.43
N GLN A 139 -12.62 -3.72 8.72
CA GLN A 139 -13.03 -4.77 7.79
C GLN A 139 -13.84 -4.17 6.64
N VAL A 140 -13.84 -4.82 5.48
CA VAL A 140 -14.78 -4.52 4.40
C VAL A 140 -15.98 -5.47 4.52
N VAL A 141 -17.18 -4.91 4.69
CA VAL A 141 -18.44 -5.66 4.77
C VAL A 141 -19.46 -5.05 3.83
N SER A 142 -19.94 -5.82 2.85
CA SER A 142 -20.96 -5.38 1.88
C SER A 142 -20.62 -4.02 1.23
N GLY A 143 -19.36 -3.84 0.81
CA GLY A 143 -18.90 -2.61 0.15
C GLY A 143 -18.56 -1.45 1.10
N GLN A 144 -18.69 -1.65 2.40
CA GLN A 144 -18.38 -0.64 3.42
C GLN A 144 -17.08 -0.97 4.11
N LEU A 145 -16.14 -0.02 4.19
CA LEU A 145 -15.03 -0.12 5.11
C LEU A 145 -15.49 0.31 6.50
N VAL A 146 -15.57 -0.64 7.42
CA VAL A 146 -16.03 -0.42 8.80
C VAL A 146 -14.86 -0.44 9.77
N GLN A 147 -14.87 0.45 10.76
CA GLN A 147 -13.95 0.45 11.90
C GLN A 147 -14.71 0.05 13.16
N LEU A 148 -14.18 -0.92 13.92
CA LEU A 148 -14.70 -1.26 15.24
C LEU A 148 -14.32 -0.20 16.28
N ILE A 149 -15.31 0.34 16.99
CA ILE A 149 -15.13 1.39 18.01
C ILE A 149 -15.80 1.09 19.36
N SER A 150 -16.37 -0.10 19.55
CA SER A 150 -16.96 -0.50 20.84
C SER A 150 -15.92 -0.57 21.95
N ALA A 151 -16.33 -0.41 23.21
CA ALA A 151 -15.46 -0.76 24.33
C ALA A 151 -15.50 -2.28 24.59
N PRO A 152 -14.49 -2.85 25.27
CA PRO A 152 -14.57 -4.23 25.71
C PRO A 152 -15.82 -4.50 26.55
N GLY A 153 -16.60 -5.50 26.15
CA GLY A 153 -17.86 -5.87 26.81
C GLY A 153 -19.08 -5.03 26.42
N ALA A 154 -18.95 -4.04 25.54
CA ALA A 154 -20.07 -3.26 25.01
C ALA A 154 -20.64 -3.89 23.72
N PRO A 155 -21.89 -3.57 23.34
CA PRO A 155 -22.42 -3.91 22.02
C PRO A 155 -21.54 -3.35 20.90
N VAL A 156 -21.47 -4.07 19.77
CA VAL A 156 -20.68 -3.66 18.60
C VAL A 156 -21.12 -2.28 18.13
N LYS A 157 -20.15 -1.36 18.08
CA LYS A 157 -20.31 -0.02 17.53
C LYS A 157 -19.29 0.17 16.41
N LEU A 158 -19.72 0.73 15.29
CA LEU A 158 -18.89 0.93 14.11
C LEU A 158 -18.86 2.39 13.68
N LEU A 159 -17.76 2.75 13.03
CA LEU A 159 -17.73 3.85 12.08
C LEU A 159 -17.58 3.28 10.66
N TYR A 160 -18.05 4.03 9.68
CA TYR A 160 -17.98 3.71 8.26
C TYR A 160 -17.10 4.75 7.56
N ALA A 161 -16.14 4.29 6.76
CA ALA A 161 -15.36 5.19 5.93
C ALA A 161 -16.26 5.76 4.83
N ASN A 162 -16.41 7.08 4.77
CA ASN A 162 -17.20 7.80 3.79
C ASN A 162 -16.28 8.48 2.79
N VAL A 163 -16.58 8.36 1.50
CA VAL A 163 -15.86 9.07 0.43
C VAL A 163 -16.70 10.24 -0.04
N SER A 164 -16.13 11.45 -0.01
CA SER A 164 -16.80 12.61 -0.58
C SER A 164 -16.82 12.53 -2.11
N PRO A 165 -17.94 12.80 -2.80
CA PRO A 165 -17.96 12.94 -4.26
C PRO A 165 -17.28 14.24 -4.73
N GLU A 166 -16.99 15.17 -3.82
CA GLU A 166 -16.28 16.40 -4.14
C GLU A 166 -14.81 16.11 -4.44
N ARG A 167 -14.39 16.50 -5.64
CA ARG A 167 -12.99 16.43 -6.06
C ARG A 167 -12.20 17.55 -5.40
N VAL A 168 -11.13 17.15 -4.72
CA VAL A 168 -10.22 18.05 -4.01
C VAL A 168 -8.80 17.81 -4.47
N ILE A 169 -7.89 18.73 -4.11
CA ILE A 169 -6.45 18.70 -4.42
C ILE A 169 -6.19 18.48 -5.91
N ASN A 170 -6.06 19.59 -6.66
CA ASN A 170 -5.86 19.59 -8.11
C ASN A 170 -6.93 18.81 -8.89
N ASN A 171 -8.14 18.66 -8.33
CA ASN A 171 -9.24 17.88 -8.93
C ASN A 171 -8.93 16.37 -9.10
N MET A 172 -7.92 15.87 -8.37
CA MET A 172 -7.35 14.53 -8.53
C MET A 172 -7.59 13.61 -7.33
N SER A 173 -8.35 14.04 -6.32
CA SER A 173 -8.56 13.23 -5.13
C SER A 173 -9.96 13.35 -4.56
N LEU A 174 -10.38 12.36 -3.77
CA LEU A 174 -11.62 12.39 -3.00
C LEU A 174 -11.29 12.20 -1.52
N ALA A 175 -11.81 13.07 -0.67
CA ALA A 175 -11.55 13.01 0.77
C ALA A 175 -12.23 11.80 1.40
N VAL A 176 -11.55 11.17 2.35
CA VAL A 176 -12.10 10.08 3.16
C VAL A 176 -12.26 10.52 4.61
N THR A 177 -13.44 10.27 5.17
CA THR A 177 -13.77 10.50 6.58
C THR A 177 -14.34 9.23 7.19
N PHE A 178 -14.52 9.20 8.50
CA PHE A 178 -15.29 8.17 9.18
C PHE A 178 -16.51 8.80 9.85
N SER A 179 -17.65 8.11 9.81
CA SER A 179 -18.92 8.56 10.39
C SER A 179 -19.73 7.37 10.91
N GLU A 180 -20.70 7.62 11.78
CA GLU A 180 -21.68 6.61 12.20
C GLU A 180 -22.65 6.24 11.06
N THR A 181 -22.73 7.07 10.01
CA THR A 181 -23.55 6.84 8.82
C THR A 181 -22.77 6.07 7.75
N LYS A 182 -23.42 5.08 7.13
CA LYS A 182 -22.88 4.30 6.02
C LYS A 182 -22.52 5.19 4.84
N ASN A 183 -21.43 4.82 4.18
CA ASN A 183 -21.03 5.41 2.91
C ASN A 183 -22.07 5.16 1.83
N THR A 184 -22.41 6.22 1.11
CA THR A 184 -23.35 6.18 -0.01
C THR A 184 -22.66 6.35 -1.35
N TYR A 185 -21.35 6.65 -1.37
CA TYR A 185 -20.62 6.95 -2.59
C TYR A 185 -19.45 6.00 -2.85
N GLY A 186 -19.59 5.20 -3.90
CA GLY A 186 -18.66 4.13 -4.21
C GLY A 186 -18.66 2.97 -3.21
N THR A 187 -17.78 2.00 -3.43
CA THR A 187 -17.69 0.75 -2.70
C THR A 187 -16.23 0.40 -2.40
N PHE A 188 -15.98 -0.08 -1.20
CA PHE A 188 -14.71 -0.66 -0.79
C PHE A 188 -14.68 -2.16 -1.05
N ALA A 189 -13.52 -2.68 -1.40
CA ALA A 189 -13.30 -4.11 -1.63
C ALA A 189 -11.85 -4.47 -1.32
N TRP A 190 -11.61 -5.75 -1.05
CA TRP A 190 -10.27 -6.32 -1.08
C TRP A 190 -9.95 -6.76 -2.50
N GLY A 191 -8.76 -6.43 -2.99
CA GLY A 191 -8.22 -6.99 -4.23
C GLY A 191 -6.88 -7.64 -3.94
N GLY A 192 -6.91 -8.90 -3.50
CA GLY A 192 -5.77 -9.47 -2.79
C GLY A 192 -5.69 -8.87 -1.40
N ASP A 193 -4.54 -8.31 -1.03
CA ASP A 193 -4.32 -7.59 0.23
C ASP A 193 -4.60 -6.08 0.15
N ASP A 194 -4.67 -5.53 -1.06
CA ASP A 194 -4.99 -4.13 -1.30
C ASP A 194 -6.41 -3.77 -0.85
N LEU A 195 -6.53 -2.67 -0.09
CA LEU A 195 -7.78 -1.97 0.11
C LEU A 195 -8.09 -1.13 -1.14
N GLN A 196 -9.13 -1.53 -1.86
CA GLN A 196 -9.57 -0.89 -3.09
C GLN A 196 -10.83 -0.06 -2.89
N TRP A 197 -11.00 0.96 -3.73
CA TRP A 197 -12.26 1.71 -3.83
C TRP A 197 -12.65 1.94 -5.29
N THR A 198 -13.94 1.78 -5.58
CA THR A 198 -14.51 2.01 -6.92
C THR A 198 -15.85 2.75 -6.84
N SER A 199 -16.21 3.47 -7.90
CA SER A 199 -17.55 4.00 -8.10
C SER A 199 -17.95 3.86 -9.57
N THR A 200 -19.24 3.90 -9.87
CA THR A 200 -19.76 3.76 -11.24
C THR A 200 -19.48 4.99 -12.11
N ASP A 201 -19.33 6.16 -11.50
CA ASP A 201 -19.14 7.47 -12.14
C ASP A 201 -17.67 7.94 -12.13
N VAL A 202 -16.75 7.14 -11.57
CA VAL A 202 -15.32 7.46 -11.47
C VAL A 202 -14.49 6.41 -12.18
N THR A 203 -13.84 6.80 -13.27
CA THR A 203 -12.79 6.02 -13.90
C THR A 203 -11.44 6.44 -13.32
N ARG A 204 -10.66 5.48 -12.84
CA ARG A 204 -9.31 5.68 -12.27
C ARG A 204 -8.38 4.55 -12.74
N PRO A 205 -7.10 4.83 -13.03
CA PRO A 205 -6.15 3.83 -13.55
C PRO A 205 -5.85 2.69 -12.58
N ASN A 206 -5.81 2.99 -11.28
CA ASN A 206 -5.49 2.03 -10.22
C ASN A 206 -6.49 2.17 -9.08
N LYS A 207 -7.21 1.10 -8.75
CA LYS A 207 -8.24 1.03 -7.68
C LYS A 207 -7.65 0.99 -6.27
N SER A 208 -6.38 0.60 -6.15
CA SER A 208 -5.61 0.50 -4.90
C SER A 208 -4.78 1.75 -4.60
N ALA A 209 -4.85 2.79 -5.45
CA ALA A 209 -4.07 4.02 -5.26
C ALA A 209 -4.70 4.97 -4.23
N TRP A 210 -3.89 5.43 -3.28
CA TRP A 210 -4.29 6.37 -2.25
C TRP A 210 -3.33 7.54 -2.20
N TYR A 211 -3.83 8.71 -1.82
CA TYR A 211 -2.97 9.79 -1.36
C TYR A 211 -3.01 9.88 0.15
N VAL A 212 -1.84 10.08 0.74
CA VAL A 212 -1.67 10.50 2.13
C VAL A 212 -1.05 11.88 2.09
N CYS A 213 -1.82 12.88 2.46
CA CYS A 213 -1.42 14.28 2.35
C CYS A 213 -1.14 14.93 3.71
N THR A 214 -0.71 16.19 3.69
CA THR A 214 -0.42 17.02 4.87
C THR A 214 -1.38 16.76 6.03
N GLY A 215 -0.81 16.46 7.19
CA GLY A 215 -1.56 16.03 8.37
C GLY A 215 -2.00 14.57 8.33
N GLN A 216 -1.33 13.74 7.52
CA GLN A 216 -1.60 12.31 7.32
C GLN A 216 -2.99 11.98 6.76
N LYS A 217 -3.66 12.95 6.16
CA LYS A 217 -5.05 12.82 5.69
C LYS A 217 -5.11 11.87 4.51
N LEU A 218 -6.09 10.96 4.56
CA LEU A 218 -6.27 9.93 3.57
C LEU A 218 -7.27 10.36 2.49
N TYR A 219 -6.89 10.15 1.23
CA TYR A 219 -7.72 10.44 0.07
C TYR A 219 -7.67 9.30 -0.94
N ILE A 220 -8.75 9.11 -1.68
CA ILE A 220 -8.74 8.31 -2.90
C ILE A 220 -7.91 9.05 -3.96
N ASN A 221 -6.92 8.38 -4.55
CA ASN A 221 -6.20 8.92 -5.71
C ASN A 221 -6.98 8.60 -7.00
N LEU A 222 -7.35 9.65 -7.75
CA LEU A 222 -8.03 9.54 -9.05
C LEU A 222 -7.08 9.57 -10.25
N GLY A 223 -5.84 9.99 -10.05
CA GLY A 223 -4.79 10.06 -11.05
C GLY A 223 -3.99 8.77 -11.19
N ASN A 224 -2.85 8.89 -11.88
CA ASN A 224 -1.89 7.80 -12.02
C ASN A 224 -1.06 7.68 -10.74
N TYR A 225 -0.90 6.45 -10.26
CA TYR A 225 -0.07 6.18 -9.10
C TYR A 225 1.40 6.56 -9.38
N LEU A 226 2.03 7.30 -8.44
CA LEU A 226 3.40 7.82 -8.51
C LEU A 226 3.70 8.77 -9.67
N TYR A 227 2.67 9.31 -10.31
CA TYR A 227 2.83 10.30 -11.38
C TYR A 227 2.00 11.54 -11.06
N GLN A 228 2.66 12.72 -11.14
CA GLN A 228 2.06 14.01 -10.81
C GLN A 228 1.40 14.03 -9.42
N THR A 229 2.00 13.33 -8.45
CA THR A 229 1.57 13.36 -7.04
C THR A 229 1.50 14.82 -6.58
N PRO A 230 0.34 15.29 -6.08
CA PRO A 230 0.20 16.67 -5.64
C PRO A 230 1.20 17.04 -4.55
N SER A 231 1.63 18.31 -4.54
CA SER A 231 2.50 18.83 -3.49
C SER A 231 1.87 18.64 -2.11
N GLY A 232 2.67 18.17 -1.14
CA GLY A 232 2.18 17.83 0.20
C GLY A 232 1.44 16.50 0.29
N CYS A 233 1.40 15.70 -0.79
CA CYS A 233 0.87 14.34 -0.80
C CYS A 233 1.96 13.31 -1.12
N ALA A 234 1.75 12.10 -0.61
CA ALA A 234 2.48 10.92 -1.02
C ALA A 234 1.50 9.89 -1.57
N ASP A 235 1.87 9.26 -2.67
CA ASP A 235 1.18 8.08 -3.19
C ASP A 235 1.42 6.88 -2.27
N GLN A 236 0.37 6.11 -2.02
CA GLN A 236 0.41 4.91 -1.19
C GLN A 236 -0.45 3.80 -1.80
N THR A 237 -0.02 2.57 -1.65
CA THR A 237 -0.92 1.42 -1.60
C THR A 237 -1.13 1.06 -0.14
N ILE A 238 -2.33 0.61 0.18
CA ILE A 238 -2.75 0.36 1.55
C ILE A 238 -3.29 -1.06 1.62
N HIS A 239 -2.75 -1.85 2.55
CA HIS A 239 -2.93 -3.29 2.60
C HIS A 239 -3.48 -3.70 3.96
N TYR A 240 -4.23 -4.81 4.00
CA TYR A 240 -4.52 -5.43 5.29
C TYR A 240 -3.26 -6.05 5.90
N TYR A 241 -3.27 -6.14 7.22
CA TYR A 241 -2.27 -6.81 8.03
C TYR A 241 -2.99 -7.51 9.18
N ASN A 242 -2.70 -8.80 9.38
CA ASN A 242 -3.55 -9.69 10.18
C ASN A 242 -2.80 -10.39 11.32
N ASP A 243 -1.60 -9.93 11.68
CA ASP A 243 -0.94 -10.41 12.89
C ASP A 243 -1.69 -9.98 14.15
N LYS A 244 -1.37 -10.68 15.24
CA LYS A 244 -1.98 -10.45 16.55
C LYS A 244 -1.93 -8.99 16.99
N THR A 245 -0.87 -8.26 16.65
CA THR A 245 -0.65 -6.86 17.03
C THR A 245 -0.17 -6.04 15.83
N ALA A 246 -0.57 -4.77 15.73
CA ALA A 246 0.07 -3.82 14.83
C ALA A 246 1.54 -3.61 15.21
N ASN A 247 2.41 -3.38 14.24
CA ASN A 247 3.85 -3.21 14.45
C ASN A 247 4.36 -1.91 13.82
N ALA A 248 5.44 -1.37 14.41
CA ALA A 248 6.20 -0.27 13.84
C ALA A 248 6.94 -0.68 12.55
#